data_AF-Q30UT0-F1
#
_entry.id   AF-Q30UT0-F1
#
_cell.length_a   1.000
_cell.length_b   1.000
_cell.length_c   1.000
_cell.angle_alpha   90.00
_cell.angle_beta   90.00
_cell.angle_gamma   90.00
#
_symmetry.space_group_name_H-M   'P 1'
#
loop_
_entity.id
_entity.type
_entity.pdbx_description
1 polymer ?
#
loop_
_entity_poly.entity_id
_entity_poly.type
_entity_poly.pdbx_seq_one_letter_code
_entity_poly.pdbx_strand_id
1 'polypeptide(L)'
;MTQDFSEIFAKYEALVADVDNVFKRVQEAHPECVTCEKGCSDCCYAVFDLSLVEAMYLNHRFGQKFSFGPERSVIVERADETDRKLVKLKRQAHRDVQNGRDAEEILQDMGRVRVRCPLLGETDGCELYEYRPITCRLYGIPTAIGGKAHSCGKSAFLAGKQYPTVNIDRIHERLAQLSLEIRDAVHSRFSELHTVLVPVSMALLTTYDDAYLGAGATAKGNE
;
A
#
# COMPACT_ATOMS: atom_id res chain seq x y z
N MET A 1 -22.72 -9.74 -10.78
CA MET A 1 -22.20 -9.02 -11.96
C MET A 1 -20.78 -8.65 -11.61
N THR A 2 -19.76 -9.01 -12.40
CA THR A 2 -18.39 -8.59 -12.07
C THR A 2 -18.30 -7.10 -12.33
N GLN A 3 -18.14 -6.32 -11.26
CA GLN A 3 -18.11 -4.87 -11.33
C GLN A 3 -16.83 -4.43 -12.07
N ASP A 4 -16.99 -3.56 -13.07
CA ASP A 4 -15.87 -3.09 -13.88
C ASP A 4 -15.23 -1.86 -13.22
N PHE A 5 -13.97 -1.99 -12.81
CA PHE A 5 -13.17 -0.92 -12.22
C PHE A 5 -12.11 -0.35 -13.17
N SER A 6 -12.17 -0.69 -14.47
CA SER A 6 -11.13 -0.36 -15.45
C SER A 6 -10.85 1.14 -15.53
N GLU A 7 -11.87 2.00 -15.49
CA GLU A 7 -11.67 3.46 -15.51
C GLU A 7 -10.95 3.98 -14.25
N ILE A 8 -11.31 3.46 -13.07
CA ILE A 8 -10.68 3.85 -11.80
C ILE A 8 -9.23 3.35 -11.78
N PHE A 9 -8.98 2.12 -12.24
CA PHE A 9 -7.64 1.57 -12.36
C PHE A 9 -6.78 2.34 -13.37
N ALA A 10 -7.34 2.81 -14.49
CA ALA A 10 -6.62 3.68 -15.42
C ALA A 10 -6.21 5.02 -14.76
N LYS A 11 -7.09 5.62 -13.95
CA LYS A 11 -6.75 6.82 -13.15
C LYS A 11 -5.65 6.53 -12.11
N TYR A 12 -5.70 5.37 -11.47
CA TYR A 12 -4.66 4.94 -10.54
C TYR A 12 -3.31 4.71 -11.26
N GLU A 13 -3.32 4.09 -12.43
CA GLU A 13 -2.13 3.90 -13.26
C GLU A 13 -1.51 5.22 -13.73
N ALA A 14 -2.35 6.23 -14.06
CA ALA A 14 -1.85 7.57 -14.35
C ALA A 14 -1.14 8.20 -13.14
N LEU A 15 -1.70 8.05 -11.93
CA LEU A 15 -1.05 8.51 -10.69
C LEU A 15 0.27 7.76 -10.43
N VAL A 16 0.31 6.46 -10.70
CA VAL A 16 1.54 5.64 -10.61
C VAL A 16 2.60 6.16 -11.58
N ALA A 17 2.23 6.49 -12.82
CA ALA A 17 3.16 7.04 -13.81
C ALA A 17 3.71 8.40 -13.38
N ASP A 18 2.88 9.26 -12.80
CA ASP A 18 3.33 10.54 -12.23
C ASP A 18 4.33 10.34 -11.09
N VAL A 19 4.07 9.37 -10.21
CA VAL A 19 4.98 9.00 -9.10
C VAL A 19 6.31 8.47 -9.63
N ASP A 20 6.30 7.58 -10.63
CA ASP A 20 7.51 7.06 -11.25
C ASP A 20 8.32 8.19 -11.92
N ASN A 21 7.66 9.15 -12.55
CA ASN A 21 8.31 10.33 -13.13
C ASN A 21 8.96 11.22 -12.08
N VAL A 22 8.31 11.41 -10.91
CA VAL A 22 8.89 12.14 -9.78
C VAL A 22 10.15 11.42 -9.27
N PHE A 23 10.08 10.10 -9.09
CA PHE A 23 11.24 9.31 -8.67
C PHE A 23 12.42 9.46 -9.63
N LYS A 24 12.16 9.33 -10.94
CA LYS A 24 13.17 9.48 -11.97
C LYS A 24 13.84 10.85 -11.93
N ARG A 25 13.07 11.94 -11.75
CA ARG A 25 13.63 13.30 -11.62
C ARG A 25 14.56 13.43 -10.42
N VAL A 26 14.21 12.85 -9.27
CA VAL A 26 15.09 12.88 -8.08
C VAL A 26 16.35 12.04 -8.32
N GLN A 27 16.21 10.88 -8.95
CA GLN A 27 17.34 10.03 -9.30
C GLN A 27 18.30 10.70 -10.30
N GLU A 28 17.78 11.41 -11.31
CA GLU A 28 18.59 12.16 -12.27
C GLU A 28 19.29 13.37 -11.64
N ALA A 29 18.64 14.04 -10.69
CA ALA A 29 19.22 15.19 -9.97
C ALA A 29 20.24 14.78 -8.90
N HIS A 30 20.07 13.61 -8.29
CA HIS A 30 20.90 13.11 -7.18
C HIS A 30 21.24 11.62 -7.32
N PRO A 31 21.94 11.21 -8.39
CA PRO A 31 22.25 9.80 -8.66
C PRO A 31 23.11 9.16 -7.57
N GLU A 32 23.95 9.95 -6.89
CA GLU A 32 24.78 9.50 -5.76
C GLU A 32 23.96 9.19 -4.50
N CYS A 33 22.75 9.74 -4.38
CA CYS A 33 21.88 9.54 -3.21
C CYS A 33 20.89 8.39 -3.40
N VAL A 34 20.43 8.14 -4.63
CA VAL A 34 19.43 7.12 -4.94
C VAL A 34 20.10 5.78 -5.27
N THR A 35 20.29 4.96 -4.23
CA THR A 35 20.91 3.62 -4.32
C THR A 35 19.91 2.49 -4.62
N CYS A 36 18.65 2.84 -4.92
CA CYS A 36 17.60 1.85 -5.13
C CYS A 36 17.71 1.22 -6.53
N GLU A 37 17.82 -0.10 -6.56
CA GLU A 37 17.81 -0.91 -7.77
C GLU A 37 16.88 -2.12 -7.61
N LYS A 38 16.54 -2.78 -8.72
CA LYS A 38 15.78 -4.05 -8.65
C LYS A 38 16.63 -5.09 -7.92
N GLY A 39 16.10 -5.64 -6.84
CA GLY A 39 16.85 -6.51 -5.91
C GLY A 39 17.22 -5.81 -4.60
N CYS A 40 17.07 -4.49 -4.49
CA CYS A 40 17.09 -3.80 -3.20
C CYS A 40 15.79 -4.12 -2.43
N SER A 41 15.84 -5.15 -1.59
CA SER A 41 14.66 -5.66 -0.86
C SER A 41 14.29 -4.85 0.39
N ASP A 42 14.90 -3.67 0.63
CA ASP A 42 14.68 -2.93 1.88
C ASP A 42 13.23 -2.48 2.08
N CYS A 43 12.58 -2.01 1.01
CA CYS A 43 11.18 -1.64 1.04
C CYS A 43 10.25 -2.85 1.28
N CYS A 44 10.73 -4.07 0.98
CA CYS A 44 9.97 -5.30 1.18
C CYS A 44 9.94 -5.77 2.64
N TYR A 45 10.54 -5.02 3.55
CA TYR A 45 10.43 -5.26 4.99
C TYR A 45 9.75 -4.11 5.75
N ALA A 46 9.38 -3.03 5.05
CA ALA A 46 8.66 -1.92 5.66
C ALA A 46 7.20 -2.30 5.92
N VAL A 47 6.66 -1.90 7.08
CA VAL A 47 5.26 -2.10 7.43
C VAL A 47 4.47 -0.86 7.01
N PHE A 48 3.48 -1.06 6.13
CA PHE A 48 2.55 -0.03 5.69
C PHE A 48 1.23 -0.68 5.27
N ASP A 49 0.18 0.13 5.22
CA ASP A 49 -1.12 -0.27 4.67
C ASP A 49 -1.40 0.44 3.35
N LEU A 50 -2.21 -0.22 2.52
CA LEU A 50 -2.69 0.24 1.23
C LEU A 50 -4.04 0.93 1.37
N SER A 51 -4.28 1.94 0.55
CA SER A 51 -5.64 2.42 0.30
C SER A 51 -6.51 1.33 -0.36
N LEU A 52 -7.84 1.46 -0.29
CA LEU A 52 -8.75 0.50 -0.93
C LEU A 52 -8.46 0.33 -2.43
N VAL A 53 -8.26 1.43 -3.15
CA VAL A 53 -7.94 1.38 -4.59
C VAL A 53 -6.64 0.61 -4.87
N GLU A 54 -5.58 0.83 -4.08
CA GLU A 54 -4.32 0.11 -4.23
C GLU A 54 -4.47 -1.37 -3.90
N ALA A 55 -5.22 -1.70 -2.84
CA ALA A 55 -5.45 -3.07 -2.43
C ALA A 55 -6.22 -3.88 -3.49
N MET A 56 -7.30 -3.29 -4.02
CA MET A 56 -8.09 -3.90 -5.10
C MET A 56 -7.31 -4.00 -6.40
N TYR A 57 -6.54 -2.97 -6.77
CA TYR A 57 -5.68 -3.01 -7.96
C TYR A 57 -4.59 -4.09 -7.84
N LEU A 58 -3.93 -4.18 -6.69
CA LEU A 58 -2.90 -5.18 -6.43
C LEU A 58 -3.50 -6.60 -6.49
N ASN A 59 -4.67 -6.81 -5.87
CA ASN A 59 -5.41 -8.08 -5.93
C ASN A 59 -5.76 -8.46 -7.37
N HIS A 60 -6.27 -7.50 -8.15
CA HIS A 60 -6.62 -7.69 -9.56
C HIS A 60 -5.41 -8.13 -10.40
N ARG A 61 -4.28 -7.41 -10.29
CA ARG A 61 -3.03 -7.74 -11.00
C ARG A 61 -2.42 -9.07 -10.52
N PHE A 62 -2.54 -9.39 -9.23
CA PHE A 62 -2.14 -10.69 -8.69
C PHE A 62 -2.97 -11.84 -9.28
N GLY A 63 -4.30 -11.66 -9.39
CA GLY A 63 -5.20 -12.62 -10.03
C GLY A 63 -4.91 -12.83 -11.52
N GLN A 64 -4.54 -11.77 -12.25
CA GLN A 64 -4.15 -11.87 -13.66
C GLN A 64 -2.80 -12.55 -13.86
N LYS A 65 -1.82 -12.26 -13.00
CA LYS A 65 -0.46 -12.78 -13.14
C LYS A 65 -0.34 -14.24 -12.69
N PHE A 66 -1.04 -14.62 -11.62
CA PHE A 66 -0.92 -15.94 -11.01
C PHE A 66 -2.26 -16.67 -11.02
N SER A 67 -2.41 -17.58 -11.99
CA SER A 67 -3.50 -18.56 -12.00
C SER A 67 -3.45 -19.47 -10.77
N PHE A 68 -4.54 -20.18 -10.49
CA PHE A 68 -4.55 -21.20 -9.45
C PHE A 68 -3.46 -22.25 -9.74
N GLY A 69 -2.58 -22.49 -8.76
CA GLY A 69 -1.43 -23.38 -8.93
C GLY A 69 -0.34 -23.16 -7.88
N PRO A 70 0.76 -23.93 -7.94
CA PRO A 70 1.81 -23.93 -6.93
C PRO A 70 2.44 -22.55 -6.67
N GLU A 71 2.70 -21.78 -7.73
CA GLU A 71 3.29 -20.43 -7.60
C GLU A 71 2.41 -19.49 -6.77
N ARG A 72 1.10 -19.49 -7.06
CA ARG A 72 0.12 -18.71 -6.30
C ARG A 72 0.05 -19.20 -4.84
N SER A 73 0.04 -20.52 -4.63
CA SER A 73 -0.04 -21.11 -3.29
C SER A 73 1.13 -20.69 -2.40
N VAL A 74 2.36 -20.67 -2.92
CA VAL A 74 3.53 -20.20 -2.17
C VAL A 74 3.37 -18.74 -1.74
N ILE A 75 2.91 -17.86 -2.63
CA ILE A 75 2.70 -16.44 -2.31
C ILE A 75 1.58 -16.28 -1.26
N VAL A 76 0.49 -17.03 -1.39
CA VAL A 76 -0.64 -17.03 -0.45
C VAL A 76 -0.23 -17.53 0.94
N GLU A 77 0.60 -18.57 1.01
CA GLU A 77 1.16 -19.07 2.28
C GLU A 77 2.01 -18.01 2.97
N ARG A 78 2.92 -17.35 2.21
CA ARG A 78 3.69 -16.21 2.74
C ARG A 78 2.78 -15.06 3.18
N ALA A 79 1.66 -14.83 2.50
CA ALA A 79 0.68 -13.83 2.88
C ALA A 79 -0.01 -14.16 4.21
N ASP A 80 -0.44 -15.41 4.44
CA ASP A 80 -1.02 -15.86 5.71
C ASP A 80 -0.02 -15.73 6.88
N GLU A 81 1.22 -16.18 6.68
CA GLU A 81 2.27 -16.04 7.70
C GLU A 81 2.56 -14.58 8.06
N THR A 82 2.59 -13.72 7.04
CA THR A 82 2.80 -12.27 7.22
C THR A 82 1.62 -11.65 7.95
N ASP A 83 0.39 -12.00 7.57
CA ASP A 83 -0.82 -11.44 8.14
C ASP A 83 -0.93 -11.74 9.64
N ARG A 84 -0.65 -12.98 10.04
CA ARG A 84 -0.62 -13.38 11.45
C ARG A 84 0.33 -12.52 12.29
N LYS A 85 1.46 -12.08 11.72
CA LYS A 85 2.40 -11.16 12.39
C LYS A 85 1.82 -9.75 12.47
N LEU A 86 1.27 -9.25 11.37
CA LEU A 86 0.68 -7.91 11.29
C LEU A 86 -0.55 -7.76 12.19
N VAL A 87 -1.42 -8.76 12.28
CA VAL A 87 -2.58 -8.76 13.19
C VAL A 87 -2.14 -8.64 14.64
N LYS A 88 -1.09 -9.36 15.06
CA LYS A 88 -0.54 -9.24 16.42
C LYS A 88 0.01 -7.84 16.68
N LEU A 89 0.75 -7.27 15.73
CA LEU A 89 1.30 -5.92 15.82
C LEU A 89 0.21 -4.86 15.91
N LYS A 90 -0.79 -4.89 15.01
CA LYS A 90 -1.92 -3.94 15.02
C LYS A 90 -2.74 -4.05 16.30
N ARG A 91 -2.99 -5.26 16.80
CA ARG A 91 -3.68 -5.46 18.10
C ARG A 91 -2.88 -4.88 19.26
N GLN A 92 -1.56 -5.04 19.26
CA GLN A 92 -0.72 -4.45 20.29
C GLN A 92 -0.75 -2.92 20.22
N ALA A 93 -0.54 -2.34 19.03
CA ALA A 93 -0.60 -0.89 18.82
C ALA A 93 -1.95 -0.30 19.26
N HIS A 94 -3.06 -0.99 18.93
CA HIS A 94 -4.38 -0.56 19.38
C HIS A 94 -4.52 -0.59 20.91
N ARG A 95 -4.04 -1.65 21.57
CA ARG A 95 -4.03 -1.72 23.04
C ARG A 95 -3.19 -0.61 23.68
N ASP A 96 -2.04 -0.30 23.09
CA ASP A 96 -1.17 0.76 23.57
C ASP A 96 -1.84 2.13 23.50
N VAL A 97 -2.55 2.43 22.40
CA VAL A 97 -3.39 3.64 22.28
C VAL A 97 -4.47 3.67 23.36
N GLN A 98 -5.18 2.54 23.58
CA GLN A 98 -6.23 2.45 24.61
C GLN A 98 -5.67 2.63 26.03
N ASN A 99 -4.41 2.25 26.26
CA ASN A 99 -3.71 2.45 27.52
C ASN A 99 -3.10 3.86 27.67
N GLY A 100 -3.34 4.77 26.72
CA GLY A 100 -2.90 6.16 26.77
C GLY A 100 -1.45 6.42 26.37
N ARG A 101 -0.78 5.46 25.71
CA ARG A 101 0.50 5.76 25.05
C ARG A 101 0.27 6.76 23.91
N ASP A 102 1.26 7.62 23.70
CA ASP A 102 1.21 8.63 22.64
C ASP A 102 1.15 7.99 21.25
N ALA A 103 0.26 8.50 20.41
CA ALA A 103 0.01 7.92 19.09
C ALA A 103 1.18 8.12 18.11
N GLU A 104 1.90 9.23 18.23
CA GLU A 104 3.08 9.51 17.38
C GLU A 104 4.24 8.57 17.79
N GLU A 105 4.44 8.31 19.08
CA GLU A 105 5.42 7.32 19.56
C GLU A 105 5.11 5.91 19.03
N ILE A 106 3.85 5.46 19.12
CA ILE A 106 3.43 4.16 18.60
C ILE A 106 3.66 4.07 17.08
N LEU A 107 3.36 5.14 16.35
CA LEU A 107 3.56 5.19 14.90
C LEU A 107 5.05 5.12 14.55
N GLN A 108 5.91 5.79 15.30
CA GLN A 108 7.37 5.69 15.14
C GLN A 108 7.90 4.28 15.44
N ASP A 109 7.41 3.63 16.50
CA ASP A 109 7.73 2.25 16.82
C ASP A 109 7.31 1.31 15.68
N MET A 110 6.08 1.47 15.17
CA MET A 110 5.58 0.72 14.02
C MET A 110 6.43 0.92 12.77
N GLY A 111 6.89 2.14 12.49
CA GLY A 111 7.76 2.44 11.35
C GLY A 111 9.14 1.78 11.42
N ARG A 112 9.59 1.37 12.62
CA ARG A 112 10.84 0.62 12.83
C ARG A 112 10.67 -0.89 12.70
N VAL A 113 9.42 -1.38 12.77
CA VAL A 113 9.15 -2.81 12.65
C VAL A 113 9.51 -3.30 11.26
N ARG A 114 10.19 -4.44 11.19
CA ARG A 114 10.58 -5.10 9.95
C ARG A 114 9.77 -6.38 9.78
N VAL A 115 8.84 -6.40 8.83
CA VAL A 115 8.06 -7.60 8.48
C VAL A 115 8.22 -7.89 7.00
N ARG A 116 8.66 -9.11 6.68
CA ARG A 116 8.84 -9.57 5.30
C ARG A 116 7.52 -9.47 4.53
N CYS A 117 7.54 -8.80 3.39
CA CYS A 117 6.43 -8.70 2.45
C CYS A 117 6.16 -10.07 1.80
N PRO A 118 4.88 -10.45 1.58
CA PRO A 118 4.54 -11.72 0.94
C PRO A 118 4.92 -11.78 -0.54
N LEU A 119 5.06 -10.62 -1.19
CA LEU A 119 5.50 -10.50 -2.58
C LEU A 119 7.03 -10.52 -2.73
N LEU A 120 7.80 -10.59 -1.65
CA LEU A 120 9.25 -10.79 -1.76
C LEU A 120 9.50 -12.26 -2.15
N GLY A 121 10.07 -12.48 -3.33
CA GLY A 121 10.51 -13.79 -3.82
C GLY A 121 11.76 -14.29 -3.10
N GLU A 122 12.18 -15.52 -3.42
CA GLU A 122 13.36 -16.14 -2.79
C GLU A 122 14.69 -15.51 -3.26
N THR A 123 14.69 -14.84 -4.41
CA THR A 123 15.88 -14.18 -4.98
C THR A 123 15.90 -12.67 -4.71
N ASP A 124 15.30 -12.22 -3.60
CA ASP A 124 15.15 -10.80 -3.21
C ASP A 124 14.41 -9.90 -4.23
N GLY A 125 13.74 -10.49 -5.21
CA GLY A 125 12.91 -9.81 -6.20
C GLY A 125 11.44 -9.73 -5.80
N CYS A 126 10.76 -8.61 -6.06
CA CYS A 126 9.31 -8.54 -5.88
C CYS A 126 8.58 -9.28 -7.00
N GLU A 127 7.73 -10.25 -6.65
CA GLU A 127 6.91 -11.06 -7.56
C GLU A 127 5.92 -10.20 -8.36
N LEU A 128 5.54 -9.02 -7.84
CA LEU A 128 4.63 -8.06 -8.47
C LEU A 128 5.29 -6.70 -8.74
N TYR A 129 6.60 -6.67 -9.03
CA TYR A 129 7.38 -5.43 -9.11
C TYR A 129 6.75 -4.34 -10.00
N GLU A 130 6.24 -4.68 -11.18
CA GLU A 130 5.63 -3.72 -12.12
C GLU A 130 4.34 -3.08 -11.58
N TYR A 131 3.65 -3.78 -10.68
CA TYR A 131 2.38 -3.38 -10.08
C TYR A 131 2.54 -2.96 -8.62
N ARG A 132 3.78 -2.69 -8.18
CA ARG A 132 4.08 -2.30 -6.81
C ARG A 132 3.28 -1.04 -6.38
N PRO A 133 2.80 -0.96 -5.12
CA PRO A 133 2.10 0.20 -4.59
C PRO A 133 2.93 1.48 -4.60
N ILE A 134 2.28 2.63 -4.43
CA ILE A 134 2.95 3.95 -4.45
C ILE A 134 4.06 4.04 -3.39
N THR A 135 3.79 3.57 -2.17
CA THR A 135 4.79 3.56 -1.08
C THR A 135 6.08 2.84 -1.48
N CYS A 136 5.98 1.72 -2.21
CA CYS A 136 7.15 0.99 -2.70
C CYS A 136 7.91 1.72 -3.82
N ARG A 137 7.23 2.59 -4.58
CA ARG A 137 7.84 3.40 -5.66
C ARG A 137 8.61 4.59 -5.11
N LEU A 138 8.13 5.17 -4.01
CA LEU A 138 8.73 6.36 -3.39
C LEU A 138 9.82 6.05 -2.36
N TYR A 139 9.92 4.81 -1.88
CA TYR A 139 10.80 4.44 -0.75
C TYR A 139 12.27 4.88 -0.92
N GLY A 140 12.80 4.91 -2.14
CA GLY A 140 14.20 5.25 -2.43
C GLY A 140 14.53 6.75 -2.47
N ILE A 141 13.56 7.65 -2.29
CA ILE A 141 13.73 9.10 -2.38
C ILE A 141 13.17 9.81 -1.13
N PRO A 142 13.50 11.09 -0.89
CA PRO A 142 12.96 11.83 0.24
C PRO A 142 11.46 12.05 0.11
N THR A 143 10.73 11.76 1.18
CA THR A 143 9.28 11.93 1.29
C THR A 143 8.95 12.80 2.51
N ALA A 144 7.82 13.50 2.48
CA ALA A 144 7.32 14.27 3.61
C ALA A 144 5.91 13.80 3.98
N ILE A 145 5.73 13.49 5.28
CA ILE A 145 4.45 13.10 5.87
C ILE A 145 4.21 14.03 7.06
N GLY A 146 3.08 14.74 7.08
CA GLY A 146 2.82 15.72 8.16
C GLY A 146 3.91 16.79 8.28
N GLY A 147 4.55 17.15 7.16
CA GLY A 147 5.66 18.11 7.11
C GLY A 147 7.02 17.60 7.60
N LYS A 148 7.12 16.35 8.06
CA LYS A 148 8.39 15.72 8.47
C LYS A 148 9.01 14.95 7.31
N ALA A 149 10.29 15.18 7.04
CA ALA A 149 11.02 14.49 5.98
C ALA A 149 11.49 13.10 6.43
N HIS A 150 11.35 12.11 5.55
CA HIS A 150 11.76 10.73 5.72
C HIS A 150 12.50 10.24 4.47
N SER A 151 13.57 9.48 4.67
CA SER A 151 14.33 8.83 3.59
C SER A 151 14.73 7.42 3.99
N CYS A 152 14.88 6.53 3.02
CA CYS A 152 15.36 5.17 3.24
C CYS A 152 16.77 5.17 3.87
N GLY A 153 16.99 4.31 4.86
CA GLY A 153 18.28 4.19 5.55
C GLY A 153 19.44 3.66 4.67
N LYS A 154 19.14 3.11 3.48
CA LYS A 154 20.14 2.71 2.48
C LYS A 154 20.46 3.79 1.45
N SER A 155 19.67 4.86 1.39
CA SER A 155 19.93 6.01 0.53
C SER A 155 21.06 6.86 1.12
N ALA A 156 21.75 7.64 0.28
CA ALA A 156 22.79 8.56 0.75
C ALA A 156 22.27 10.00 0.97
N PHE A 157 20.96 10.17 1.19
CA PHE A 157 20.39 11.46 1.56
C PHE A 157 20.81 11.83 2.99
N LEU A 158 21.36 13.03 3.16
CA LEU A 158 21.90 13.51 4.44
C LEU A 158 20.92 14.44 5.15
N ALA A 159 20.76 14.24 6.46
CA ALA A 159 19.97 15.14 7.31
C ALA A 159 20.52 16.58 7.26
N GLY A 160 19.61 17.56 7.23
CA GLY A 160 19.95 18.99 7.19
C GLY A 160 20.33 19.54 5.81
N LYS A 161 20.41 18.70 4.77
CA LYS A 161 20.54 19.15 3.38
C LYS A 161 19.17 19.30 2.70
N GLN A 162 19.10 20.18 1.71
CA GLN A 162 17.89 20.39 0.92
C GLN A 162 17.87 19.45 -0.28
N TYR A 163 16.81 18.65 -0.38
CA TYR A 163 16.55 17.75 -1.49
C TYR A 163 15.09 17.87 -1.93
N PRO A 164 14.77 17.60 -3.20
CA PRO A 164 13.37 17.47 -3.63
C PRO A 164 12.67 16.41 -2.77
N THR A 165 11.57 16.81 -2.13
CA THR A 165 10.86 15.96 -1.17
C THR A 165 9.42 15.80 -1.63
N VAL A 166 8.98 14.55 -1.75
CA VAL A 166 7.62 14.23 -2.21
C VAL A 166 6.64 14.41 -1.08
N ASN A 167 5.63 15.26 -1.28
CA ASN A 167 4.53 15.40 -0.32
C ASN A 167 3.59 14.18 -0.46
N ILE A 168 3.63 13.30 0.53
CA ILE A 168 2.84 12.06 0.55
C ILE A 168 1.37 12.35 0.87
N ASP A 169 1.08 13.39 1.67
CA ASP A 169 -0.29 13.76 2.04
C ASP A 169 -1.16 14.03 0.80
N ARG A 170 -0.62 14.74 -0.20
CA ARG A 170 -1.30 14.97 -1.49
C ARG A 170 -1.59 13.68 -2.27
N ILE A 171 -0.70 12.69 -2.17
CA ILE A 171 -0.88 11.41 -2.85
C ILE A 171 -1.96 10.60 -2.12
N HIS A 172 -1.96 10.60 -0.78
CA HIS A 172 -3.01 9.99 0.02
C HIS A 172 -4.38 10.60 -0.25
N GLU A 173 -4.50 11.91 -0.42
CA GLU A 173 -5.76 12.58 -0.84
C GLU A 173 -6.27 12.04 -2.18
N ARG A 174 -5.37 11.89 -3.17
CA ARG A 174 -5.72 11.34 -4.49
C ARG A 174 -6.15 9.87 -4.41
N LEU A 175 -5.46 9.06 -3.61
CA LEU A 175 -5.80 7.66 -3.36
C LEU A 175 -7.16 7.52 -2.63
N ALA A 176 -7.43 8.39 -1.66
CA ALA A 176 -8.70 8.44 -0.96
C ALA A 176 -9.84 8.81 -1.92
N GLN A 177 -9.62 9.76 -2.84
CA GLN A 177 -10.61 10.11 -3.86
C GLN A 177 -10.92 8.95 -4.80
N LEU A 178 -9.91 8.20 -5.26
CA LEU A 178 -10.13 7.01 -6.09
C LEU A 178 -10.84 5.90 -5.31
N SER A 179 -10.56 5.76 -4.01
CA SER A 179 -11.25 4.81 -3.13
C SER A 179 -12.71 5.20 -2.89
N LEU A 180 -13.01 6.50 -2.84
CA LEU A 180 -14.39 7.04 -2.83
C LEU A 180 -15.14 6.70 -4.12
N GLU A 181 -14.50 6.86 -5.27
CA GLU A 181 -15.09 6.49 -6.56
C GLU A 181 -15.48 5.00 -6.60
N ILE A 182 -14.67 4.10 -6.03
CA ILE A 182 -15.02 2.68 -5.90
C ILE A 182 -16.29 2.51 -5.07
N ARG A 183 -16.32 3.12 -3.88
CA ARG A 183 -17.45 3.04 -2.94
C ARG A 183 -18.76 3.52 -3.57
N ASP A 184 -18.69 4.60 -4.35
CA ASP A 184 -19.86 5.16 -5.04
C ASP A 184 -20.27 4.32 -6.26
N ALA A 185 -19.31 3.83 -7.06
CA ALA A 185 -19.55 2.97 -8.22
C ALA A 185 -20.24 1.65 -7.85
N VAL A 186 -20.01 1.16 -6.62
CA VAL A 186 -20.66 -0.05 -6.11
C VAL A 186 -21.95 0.19 -5.34
N HIS A 187 -22.35 1.46 -5.19
CA HIS A 187 -23.45 1.87 -4.33
C HIS A 187 -23.37 1.22 -2.95
N SER A 188 -22.18 1.27 -2.35
CA SER A 188 -21.91 0.57 -1.11
C SER A 188 -22.81 1.06 0.01
N ARG A 189 -23.38 0.13 0.78
CA ARG A 189 -24.04 0.45 2.06
C ARG A 189 -23.06 0.90 3.14
N PHE A 190 -21.76 0.66 2.96
CA PHE A 190 -20.73 1.02 3.94
C PHE A 190 -20.22 2.44 3.66
N SER A 191 -20.64 3.39 4.49
CA SER A 191 -20.31 4.81 4.28
C SER A 191 -18.79 5.05 4.25
N GLU A 192 -18.06 4.34 5.10
CA GLU A 192 -16.62 4.48 5.33
C GLU A 192 -15.76 3.48 4.53
N LEU A 193 -16.31 2.75 3.56
CA LEU A 193 -15.55 1.76 2.78
C LEU A 193 -14.25 2.34 2.17
N HIS A 194 -14.32 3.57 1.69
CA HIS A 194 -13.20 4.29 1.08
C HIS A 194 -12.05 4.61 2.05
N THR A 195 -12.29 4.56 3.37
CA THR A 195 -11.29 4.82 4.42
C THR A 195 -10.50 3.57 4.84
N VAL A 196 -10.90 2.41 4.33
CA VAL A 196 -10.28 1.14 4.70
C VAL A 196 -8.81 1.12 4.27
N LEU A 197 -7.95 0.77 5.23
CA LEU A 197 -6.53 0.55 5.03
C LEU A 197 -6.22 -0.95 5.12
N VAL A 198 -5.55 -1.48 4.10
CA VAL A 198 -5.36 -2.93 3.92
C VAL A 198 -3.88 -3.26 3.85
N PRO A 199 -3.34 -4.14 4.72
CA PRO A 199 -1.96 -4.58 4.58
C PRO A 199 -1.80 -5.39 3.28
N VAL A 200 -0.60 -5.41 2.71
CA VAL A 200 -0.31 -6.16 1.47
C VAL A 200 -0.73 -7.63 1.58
N SER A 201 -0.57 -8.26 2.75
CA SER A 201 -1.05 -9.63 3.01
C SER A 201 -2.55 -9.79 2.76
N MET A 202 -3.37 -8.95 3.39
CA MET A 202 -4.83 -8.99 3.22
C MET A 202 -5.25 -8.60 1.81
N ALA A 203 -4.54 -7.69 1.14
CA ALA A 203 -4.84 -7.35 -0.25
C ALA A 203 -4.75 -8.60 -1.16
N LEU A 204 -3.83 -9.54 -0.88
CA LEU A 204 -3.71 -10.78 -1.64
C LEU A 204 -4.73 -11.85 -1.22
N LEU A 205 -5.07 -11.91 0.07
CA LEU A 205 -5.95 -12.93 0.65
C LEU A 205 -7.45 -12.60 0.51
N THR A 206 -7.80 -11.33 0.30
CA THR A 206 -9.18 -10.87 0.27
C THR A 206 -9.85 -11.14 -1.07
N THR A 207 -11.08 -11.62 -1.01
CA THR A 207 -12.01 -11.61 -2.15
C THR A 207 -12.84 -10.32 -2.08
N TYR A 208 -12.64 -9.43 -3.05
CA TYR A 208 -13.37 -8.15 -3.15
C TYR A 208 -14.69 -8.34 -3.90
N ASP A 209 -15.60 -9.13 -3.33
CA ASP A 209 -16.94 -9.39 -3.89
C ASP A 209 -18.00 -8.37 -3.40
N ASP A 210 -19.23 -8.53 -3.89
CA ASP A 210 -20.37 -7.68 -3.50
C ASP A 210 -20.58 -7.65 -1.97
N ALA A 211 -20.27 -8.74 -1.26
CA ALA A 211 -20.43 -8.81 0.18
C ALA A 211 -19.38 -7.96 0.92
N TYR A 212 -18.11 -8.06 0.50
CA TYR A 212 -17.04 -7.21 1.02
C TYR A 212 -17.31 -5.74 0.72
N LEU A 213 -17.71 -5.44 -0.52
CA LEU A 213 -17.95 -4.09 -1.00
C LEU A 213 -19.28 -3.52 -0.51
N GLY A 214 -20.16 -4.33 0.08
CA GLY A 214 -21.49 -3.91 0.49
C GLY A 214 -22.39 -3.49 -0.68
N ALA A 215 -22.13 -4.04 -1.86
CA ALA A 215 -22.90 -3.79 -3.08
C ALA A 215 -24.22 -4.58 -3.06
N GLY A 216 -25.27 -4.05 -3.68
CA GLY A 216 -26.52 -4.79 -3.91
C GLY A 216 -27.52 -4.86 -2.75
N ALA A 217 -27.29 -4.16 -1.63
CA ALA A 217 -28.30 -4.01 -0.58
C ALA A 217 -29.13 -2.73 -0.79
N THR A 218 -30.15 -2.79 -1.64
CA THR A 218 -31.28 -1.85 -1.51
C THR A 218 -31.87 -2.01 -0.12
N ALA A 219 -31.91 -0.93 0.66
CA ALA A 219 -32.64 -0.87 1.91
C ALA A 219 -34.05 -1.43 1.69
N LYS A 220 -34.35 -2.59 2.28
CA LYS A 220 -35.75 -2.95 2.52
C LYS A 220 -36.26 -1.91 3.51
N GLY A 221 -37.05 -0.96 3.02
CA GLY A 221 -37.83 -0.08 3.86
C GLY A 221 -38.68 -0.94 4.78
N ASN A 222 -38.64 -0.66 6.08
CA ASN A 222 -39.65 -1.14 7.00
C ASN A 222 -40.99 -0.51 6.58
N GLU A 223 -41.92 -1.34 6.10
CA GLU A 223 -43.35 -1.11 6.26
C GLU A 223 -43.76 -1.29 7.73
#